data_AF-A0A656GK17-F1
#
_entry.id   AF-A0A656GK17-F1
#
_cell.length_a   1.000
_cell.length_b   1.000
_cell.length_c   1.000
_cell.angle_alpha   90.00
_cell.angle_beta   90.00
_cell.angle_gamma   90.00
#
_symmetry.space_group_name_H-M   'P 1'
#
loop_
_entity.id
_entity.type
_entity.pdbx_description
1 polymer ?
#
loop_
_entity_poly.entity_id
_entity_poly.type
_entity_poly.pdbx_seq_one_letter_code
_entity_poly.pdbx_strand_id
1 'polypeptide(L)' 'EFDAYMTTTHDRHGCYHGLMLQHRYEEQCINFHALLGPDDFQQRPCALWDFLQNYMDTSGPIP' A
#
# COMPACT_ATOMS: atom_id res chain seq x y z
N GLU A 1 -8.88 -10.61 4.85
CA GLU A 1 -7.42 -10.43 5.09
C GLU A 1 -6.82 -9.93 3.79
N PHE A 2 -5.99 -8.88 3.86
CA PHE A 2 -5.33 -8.32 2.68
C PHE A 2 -3.83 -8.54 2.79
N ASP A 3 -3.22 -8.92 1.68
CA ASP A 3 -1.78 -9.01 1.52
C ASP A 3 -1.27 -7.73 0.85
N ALA A 4 -0.16 -7.19 1.35
CA ALA A 4 0.48 -6.01 0.81
C ALA A 4 1.55 -6.39 -0.22
N TYR A 5 1.44 -5.77 -1.39
CA TYR A 5 2.37 -5.91 -2.49
C TYR A 5 3.01 -4.55 -2.80
N MET A 6 4.33 -4.56 -2.96
CA MET A 6 5.06 -3.39 -3.42
C MET A 6 5.19 -3.46 -4.94
N THR A 7 4.60 -2.46 -5.60
CA THR A 7 4.72 -2.27 -7.04
C THR A 7 5.81 -1.24 -7.31
N THR A 8 6.67 -1.51 -8.28
CA THR A 8 7.66 -0.52 -8.73
C THR A 8 7.36 -0.20 -10.18
N THR A 9 6.96 1.04 -10.44
CA THR A 9 6.68 1.53 -11.79
C THR A 9 7.84 2.40 -12.21
N HIS A 10 8.46 2.06 -13.33
CA HIS A 10 9.56 2.84 -13.90
C HIS A 10 8.99 3.72 -15.01
N ASP A 11 9.02 5.04 -14.82
CA ASP A 11 8.62 6.02 -15.83
C ASP A 11 9.85 6.80 -16.33
N ARG A 12 9.66 7.63 -17.38
CA ARG A 12 10.69 8.54 -17.90
C ARG A 12 11.19 9.53 -16.83
N HIS A 13 10.40 9.78 -15.79
CA HIS A 13 10.73 10.70 -14.70
C HIS A 13 11.35 10.03 -13.46
N GLY A 14 11.46 8.69 -13.41
CA GLY A 14 12.08 7.97 -12.28
C GLY A 14 11.41 6.65 -11.93
N CYS A 15 11.85 6.05 -10.83
CA CYS A 15 11.25 4.86 -10.22
C CYS A 15 10.24 5.27 -9.15
N TYR A 16 9.01 4.78 -9.25
CA TYR A 16 7.98 5.03 -8.26
C TYR A 16 7.57 3.75 -7.55
N HIS A 17 7.52 3.81 -6.23
CA HIS A 17 7.08 2.71 -5.40
C HIS A 17 5.63 2.92 -4.97
N GLY A 18 4.73 2.07 -5.45
CA GLY A 18 3.32 2.07 -5.09
C GLY A 18 2.97 0.90 -4.17
N LEU A 19 2.05 1.11 -3.23
CA LEU A 19 1.46 0.05 -2.43
C LEU A 19 0.21 -0.49 -3.15
N MET A 20 0.07 -1.81 -3.20
CA MET A 20 -1.12 -2.50 -3.67
C MET A 20 -1.58 -3.49 -2.62
N LEU A 21 -2.86 -3.44 -2.26
CA LEU A 21 -3.47 -4.44 -1.39
C LEU A 21 -4.27 -5.42 -2.23
N GLN A 22 -3.99 -6.70 -2.08
CA GLN A 22 -4.78 -7.76 -2.70
C GLN A 22 -5.53 -8.51 -1.63
N HIS A 23 -6.83 -8.69 -1.82
CA HIS A 23 -7.62 -9.50 -0.92
C HIS A 23 -7.20 -10.96 -1.09
N ARG A 24 -6.91 -11.64 0.02
CA ARG A 24 -6.38 -13.01 -0.01
C ARG A 24 -7.41 -14.03 -0.52
N TYR A 25 -8.69 -13.72 -0.33
CA TYR A 25 -9.80 -14.65 -0.59
C TYR A 25 -10.70 -14.23 -1.75
N GLU A 26 -10.55 -13.01 -2.27
CA GLU A 26 -11.34 -12.50 -3.39
C GLU A 26 -10.40 -11.83 -4.39
N GLU A 27 -10.81 -11.75 -5.66
CA GLU A 27 -10.04 -11.05 -6.70
C GLU A 27 -10.12 -9.51 -6.58
N GLN A 28 -10.31 -9.01 -5.36
CA GLN A 28 -10.35 -7.58 -5.07
C GLN A 28 -8.93 -7.05 -4.87
N CYS A 29 -8.56 -6.05 -5.66
CA CYS A 29 -7.25 -5.42 -5.58
C CYS A 29 -7.45 -3.90 -5.42
N ILE A 30 -6.79 -3.29 -4.45
CA ILE A 30 -6.82 -1.86 -4.20
C ILE A 30 -5.44 -1.31 -4.50
N ASN A 31 -5.35 -0.43 -5.50
CA ASN A 31 -4.10 0.19 -5.89
C ASN A 31 -3.98 1.58 -5.26
N PHE A 32 -2.99 1.77 -4.39
CA PHE A 32 -2.72 3.04 -3.71
C PHE A 32 -1.70 3.90 -4.47
N HIS A 33 -1.34 3.54 -5.71
CA HIS A 33 -0.46 4.33 -6.57
C HIS A 33 -0.99 5.75 -6.81
N ALA A 34 -2.31 5.96 -6.80
CA ALA A 34 -2.88 7.30 -6.92
C ALA A 34 -2.72 8.16 -5.64
N LEU A 35 -2.54 7.53 -4.48
CA LEU A 35 -2.41 8.20 -3.17
C LEU A 35 -0.95 8.46 -2.82
N LEU A 36 -0.05 7.61 -3.29
CA LEU A 36 1.39 7.78 -3.16
C LEU A 36 1.89 8.49 -4.40
N GLY A 37 2.20 9.79 -4.27
CA GLY A 37 2.81 10.56 -5.35
C GLY A 37 4.12 9.95 -5.84
N PRO A 38 4.68 10.49 -6.94
CA PRO A 38 5.97 10.09 -7.51
C PRO A 38 7.13 10.40 -6.55
N ASP A 39 7.21 9.63 -5.47
CA ASP A 39 8.18 9.78 -4.40
C ASP A 39 9.13 8.59 -4.46
N ASP A 40 10.43 8.86 -4.51
CA ASP A 40 11.49 7.85 -4.58
C ASP A 40 11.64 7.03 -3.27
N PHE A 41 10.93 7.40 -2.22
CA PHE A 41 11.12 6.78 -0.90
C PHE A 41 10.20 5.58 -0.69
N GLN A 42 10.78 4.38 -0.75
CA GLN A 42 10.14 3.11 -0.33
C GLN A 42 9.54 3.16 1.09
N GLN A 43 9.98 4.08 1.94
CA GLN A 43 9.46 4.24 3.29
C GLN A 43 7.98 4.69 3.32
N ARG A 44 7.51 5.44 2.31
CA ARG A 44 6.11 5.89 2.26
C ARG A 44 5.10 4.74 2.09
N PRO A 45 5.25 3.83 1.10
CA PRO A 45 4.35 2.68 0.99
C PRO A 45 4.41 1.78 2.24
N CYS A 46 5.57 1.62 2.88
CA CYS A 46 5.69 0.87 4.13
C CYS A 46 4.91 1.53 5.29
N ALA A 47 5.05 2.84 5.46
CA ALA A 47 4.32 3.57 6.51
C ALA A 47 2.79 3.57 6.28
N LEU A 48 2.37 3.66 5.02
CA LEU A 48 0.96 3.55 4.64
C LEU A 48 0.41 2.16 4.97
N TRP A 49 1.17 1.11 4.68
CA TRP A 49 0.79 -0.26 5.00
C TRP A 49 0.65 -0.48 6.52
N ASP A 50 1.61 0.01 7.30
CA ASP A 50 1.55 -0.06 8.76
C ASP A 50 0.29 0.63 9.30
N PHE A 51 -0.02 1.85 8.83
CA PHE A 51 -1.24 2.55 9.21
C PHE A 51 -2.51 1.77 8.84
N LEU A 52 -2.56 1.21 7.63
CA LEU A 52 -3.70 0.40 7.17
C LEU A 52 -3.84 -0.88 7.96
N GLN A 53 -2.74 -1.57 8.32
CA GLN A 53 -2.80 -2.74 9.19
C GLN A 53 -3.35 -2.38 10.56
N ASN A 54 -2.86 -1.31 11.19
CA ASN A 54 -3.36 -0.86 12.48
C ASN A 54 -4.85 -0.47 12.42
N TYR A 55 -5.31 0.09 11.29
CA TYR A 55 -6.74 0.40 11.09
C TYR A 55 -7.60 -0.86 10.87
N MET A 56 -7.10 -1.84 10.12
CA MET A 56 -7.81 -3.10 9.85
C MET A 56 -7.83 -4.03 11.07
N ASP A 57 -6.85 -3.90 11.97
CA ASP A 57 -6.84 -4.57 13.27
C ASP A 57 -7.90 -3.96 14.19
N THR A 58 -9.15 -4.39 13.99
CA THR A 58 -10.29 -4.07 14.87
C THR A 58 -10.31 -4.91 16.15
N SER A 59 -9.24 -5.69 16.39
CA SER A 59 -9.04 -6.52 17.58
C SER A 59 -8.80 -5.69 18.85
N GLY A 60 -8.33 -4.45 18.70
CA GLY A 60 -8.22 -3.45 19.77
C GLY A 60 -9.25 -2.31 19.63
N PRO A 61 -9.47 -1.48 20.67
CA PRO A 61 -10.26 -0.27 20.51
C PRO A 61 -9.65 0.59 19.39
N ILE A 62 -10.48 0.98 18.43
CA ILE A 62 -10.07 1.84 17.32
C ILE A 62 -9.48 3.13 17.95
N PRO A 63 -8.24 3.52 17.61
CA PRO A 63 -7.60 4.70 18.20
C PRO A 63 -8.32 6.00 17.85
#